data_AF-A0A6C0LQQ3-F1
#
_entry.id   AF-A0A6C0LQQ3-F1
#
_cell.length_a   1.000
_cell.length_b   1.000
_cell.length_c   1.000
_cell.angle_alpha   90.00
_cell.angle_beta   90.00
_cell.angle_gamma   90.00
#
_symmetry.space_group_name_H-M   'P 1'
#
loop_
_entity.id
_entity.type
_entity.pdbx_description
1 polymer ?
#
loop_
_entity_poly.entity_id
_entity_poly.type
_entity_poly.pdbx_seq_one_letter_code
_entity_poly.pdbx_strand_id
1 'polypeptide(L)'
;MAGTFGAAIFFDNAQKHIDEVQASCPRITCVKIPESYSHSPSIDIDDPLMVDYITRNHLQHNSYLAFSNRLAGRTHGYDPVSGINQPHVDYFNAWEAHTHAMGPNRALILDWDRTITVMEGVILPPQAATFAGNGILSALMPLYSAIIMQEPQLREVTTVDALMYLCGGGGRLNAIVQWLNAVAHQGIHIMILTNNKACVTAPHLFNELVVTLLQGYPNYSITCSGNMVYHGDKGLALRQDPRFNALCGAAMAGGRRNKNSKTNTRRRYKKRKTMRFR
;
A
#
# COMPACT_ATOMS: atom_id res chain seq x y z
N MET A 1 20.64 -14.22 11.42
CA MET A 1 20.08 -14.82 10.18
C MET A 1 18.57 -14.79 10.32
N ALA A 2 17.85 -14.11 9.43
CA ALA A 2 16.40 -14.10 9.48
C ALA A 2 15.88 -15.49 9.12
N GLY A 3 15.20 -16.15 10.06
CA GLY A 3 14.56 -17.44 9.80
C GLY A 3 13.43 -17.33 8.78
N THR A 4 13.00 -18.45 8.22
CA THR A 4 11.78 -18.50 7.41
C THR A 4 10.55 -18.34 8.30
N PHE A 5 9.55 -17.62 7.84
CA PHE A 5 8.26 -17.53 8.52
C PHE A 5 7.51 -18.87 8.44
N GLY A 6 6.98 -19.32 9.57
CA GLY A 6 6.14 -20.52 9.71
C GLY A 6 4.66 -20.23 9.52
N ALA A 7 4.23 -18.99 9.71
CA ALA A 7 2.89 -18.50 9.37
C ALA A 7 2.91 -17.03 8.96
N ALA A 8 1.98 -16.63 8.10
CA ALA A 8 1.72 -15.23 7.83
C ALA A 8 0.25 -14.98 7.58
N ILE A 9 -0.18 -13.76 7.86
CA ILE A 9 -1.50 -13.24 7.56
C ILE A 9 -1.36 -11.95 6.74
N PHE A 10 -2.16 -11.82 5.69
CA PHE A 10 -2.13 -10.72 4.75
C PHE A 10 -3.48 -10.01 4.70
N PHE A 11 -3.47 -8.71 4.96
CA PHE A 11 -4.64 -7.84 4.84
C PHE A 11 -4.48 -6.92 3.64
N ASP A 12 -5.52 -6.86 2.80
CA ASP A 12 -5.60 -5.99 1.64
C ASP A 12 -7.06 -5.68 1.32
N ASN A 13 -7.33 -4.48 0.82
CA ASN A 13 -8.66 -4.08 0.40
C ASN A 13 -8.98 -4.46 -1.03
N ALA A 14 -8.04 -4.91 -1.88
CA ALA A 14 -8.27 -5.22 -3.29
C ALA A 14 -8.31 -6.73 -3.54
N GLN A 15 -9.40 -7.24 -4.13
CA GLN A 15 -9.58 -8.69 -4.33
C GLN A 15 -8.49 -9.26 -5.24
N LYS A 16 -8.09 -8.51 -6.26
CA LYS A 16 -7.00 -8.90 -7.16
C LYS A 16 -5.71 -9.24 -6.39
N HIS A 17 -5.33 -8.42 -5.39
CA HIS A 17 -4.13 -8.68 -4.61
C HIS A 17 -4.29 -9.91 -3.71
N ILE A 18 -5.48 -10.13 -3.15
CA ILE A 18 -5.81 -11.35 -2.40
C ILE A 18 -5.62 -12.59 -3.30
N ASP A 19 -6.14 -12.55 -4.52
CA ASP A 19 -6.02 -13.65 -5.49
C ASP A 19 -4.56 -13.90 -5.88
N GLU A 20 -3.76 -12.85 -6.11
CA GLU A 20 -2.33 -12.93 -6.42
C GLU A 20 -1.54 -13.62 -5.29
N VAL A 21 -1.80 -13.22 -4.03
CA VAL A 21 -1.14 -13.81 -2.86
C VAL A 21 -1.60 -15.25 -2.63
N GLN A 22 -2.89 -15.56 -2.79
CA GLN A 22 -3.38 -16.94 -2.69
C GLN A 22 -2.77 -17.85 -3.76
N ALA A 23 -2.63 -17.35 -5.00
CA ALA A 23 -2.05 -18.11 -6.10
C ALA A 23 -0.54 -18.37 -5.91
N SER A 24 0.21 -17.37 -5.44
CA SER A 24 1.67 -17.46 -5.28
C SER A 24 2.08 -18.08 -3.94
N CYS A 25 1.31 -17.79 -2.89
CA CYS A 25 1.60 -18.13 -1.51
C CYS A 25 0.38 -18.69 -0.76
N PRO A 26 -0.09 -19.90 -1.14
CA PRO A 26 -1.37 -20.46 -0.69
C PRO A 26 -1.44 -20.77 0.81
N ARG A 27 -0.31 -20.74 1.53
CA ARG A 27 -0.27 -20.94 2.99
C ARG A 27 -0.35 -19.64 3.79
N ILE A 28 -0.39 -18.49 3.13
CA ILE A 28 -0.63 -17.20 3.78
C ILE A 28 -2.14 -17.04 3.98
N THR A 29 -2.54 -16.79 5.22
CA THR A 29 -3.95 -16.48 5.53
C THR A 29 -4.28 -15.11 4.93
N CYS A 30 -5.24 -15.01 4.03
CA CYS A 30 -5.59 -13.75 3.40
C CYS A 30 -6.92 -13.22 3.96
N VAL A 31 -6.96 -11.95 4.31
CA VAL A 31 -8.12 -11.25 4.85
C VAL A 31 -8.43 -10.05 3.95
N LYS A 32 -9.63 -10.07 3.36
CA LYS A 32 -10.13 -8.96 2.54
C LYS A 32 -10.69 -7.88 3.47
N ILE A 33 -10.16 -6.67 3.38
CA ILE A 33 -10.75 -5.48 3.97
C ILE A 33 -11.92 -5.04 3.08
N PRO A 34 -13.10 -4.72 3.64
CA PRO A 34 -14.24 -4.27 2.85
C PRO A 34 -13.98 -2.91 2.20
N GLU A 35 -14.63 -2.67 1.07
CA GLU A 35 -14.64 -1.38 0.37
C GLU A 35 -16.08 -1.08 -0.08
N SER A 36 -16.48 0.18 -0.02
CA SER A 36 -17.86 0.63 -0.31
C SER A 36 -18.19 0.48 -1.79
N TYR A 37 -17.17 0.47 -2.65
CA TYR A 37 -17.33 0.41 -4.09
C TYR A 37 -16.28 -0.52 -4.71
N SER A 38 -16.70 -1.37 -5.64
CA SER A 38 -15.80 -2.26 -6.39
C SER A 38 -14.83 -1.53 -7.33
N HIS A 39 -15.04 -0.22 -7.52
CA HIS A 39 -14.20 0.68 -8.30
C HIS A 39 -13.94 1.93 -7.47
N SER A 40 -12.69 2.41 -7.43
CA SER A 40 -12.26 3.57 -6.65
C SER A 40 -13.25 4.73 -6.77
N PRO A 41 -14.02 5.06 -5.71
CA PRO A 41 -14.77 6.28 -5.72
C PRO A 41 -13.74 7.40 -5.51
N SER A 42 -13.55 8.22 -6.53
CA SER A 42 -12.92 9.52 -6.36
C SER A 42 -13.96 10.45 -5.74
N ILE A 43 -14.24 10.30 -4.45
CA ILE A 43 -15.13 11.22 -3.72
C ILE A 43 -14.42 12.57 -3.65
N ASP A 44 -15.12 13.64 -4.02
CA ASP A 44 -14.55 15.00 -3.96
C ASP A 44 -14.41 15.46 -2.51
N ILE A 45 -13.49 16.39 -2.26
CA ILE A 45 -13.32 17.02 -0.94
C ILE A 45 -14.60 17.74 -0.49
N ASP A 46 -15.31 18.32 -1.46
CA ASP A 46 -16.56 19.06 -1.25
C ASP A 46 -17.79 18.14 -1.24
N ASP A 47 -17.60 16.84 -1.44
CA ASP A 47 -18.69 15.87 -1.33
C ASP A 47 -19.26 15.88 0.10
N PRO A 48 -20.60 15.90 0.29
CA PRO A 48 -21.20 15.86 1.61
C PRO A 48 -20.69 14.71 2.49
N LEU A 49 -20.34 13.56 1.91
CA LEU A 49 -19.76 12.43 2.64
C LEU A 49 -18.37 12.75 3.17
N MET A 50 -17.56 13.49 2.41
CA MET A 50 -16.24 13.93 2.86
C MET A 50 -16.34 15.05 3.90
N VAL A 51 -17.25 16.01 3.72
CA VAL A 51 -17.51 17.07 4.72
C VAL A 51 -17.96 16.46 6.05
N ASP A 52 -18.89 15.50 5.99
CA ASP A 52 -19.37 14.75 7.15
C ASP A 52 -18.26 13.90 7.77
N TYR A 53 -17.41 13.27 6.96
CA TYR A 53 -16.21 12.57 7.43
C TYR A 53 -15.24 13.50 8.17
N ILE A 54 -14.88 14.65 7.59
CA ILE A 54 -14.00 15.65 8.21
C ILE A 54 -14.60 16.11 9.54
N THR A 55 -15.91 16.35 9.55
CA THR A 55 -16.62 16.86 10.73
C THR A 55 -16.67 15.83 11.85
N ARG A 56 -17.10 14.59 11.56
CA ARG A 56 -17.22 13.50 12.54
C ARG A 56 -15.88 13.07 13.12
N ASN A 57 -14.78 13.24 12.36
CA ASN A 57 -13.45 12.83 12.79
C ASN A 57 -12.59 14.00 13.32
N HIS A 58 -13.19 15.19 13.51
CA HIS A 58 -12.54 16.38 14.04
C HIS A 58 -11.29 16.80 13.24
N LEU A 59 -11.35 16.67 11.91
CA LEU A 59 -10.23 16.94 11.01
C LEU A 59 -10.21 18.38 10.46
N GLN A 60 -11.13 19.26 10.89
CA GLN A 60 -11.26 20.63 10.35
C GLN A 60 -9.98 21.47 10.52
N HIS A 61 -9.18 21.16 11.54
CA HIS A 61 -7.92 21.87 11.84
C HIS A 61 -6.68 21.06 11.45
N ASN A 62 -6.86 19.97 10.71
CA ASN A 62 -5.75 19.14 10.27
C ASN A 62 -4.99 19.85 9.14
N SER A 63 -3.73 20.21 9.39
CA SER A 63 -2.91 20.95 8.42
C SER A 63 -2.59 20.12 7.16
N TYR A 64 -2.54 18.79 7.28
CA TYR A 64 -2.36 17.89 6.13
C TYR A 64 -3.54 17.97 5.17
N LEU A 65 -4.78 17.98 5.70
CA LEU A 65 -5.99 18.14 4.89
C LEU A 65 -5.98 19.45 4.10
N ALA A 66 -5.71 20.58 4.78
CA ALA A 66 -5.65 21.89 4.15
C ALA A 66 -4.57 21.93 3.04
N PHE A 67 -3.41 21.35 3.30
CA PHE A 67 -2.33 21.23 2.34
C PHE A 67 -2.72 20.37 1.13
N SER A 68 -3.32 19.20 1.39
CA SER A 68 -3.73 18.23 0.39
C SER A 68 -4.79 18.79 -0.57
N ASN A 69 -5.73 19.58 -0.06
CA ASN A 69 -6.78 20.23 -0.86
C ASN A 69 -6.21 21.24 -1.86
N ARG A 70 -5.22 22.02 -1.44
CA ARG A 70 -4.61 23.06 -2.28
C ARG A 70 -3.68 22.49 -3.34
N LEU A 71 -3.01 21.37 -3.07
CA LEU A 71 -2.13 20.72 -4.03
C LEU A 71 -2.86 19.93 -5.11
N ALA A 72 -3.89 19.19 -4.71
CA ALA A 72 -4.34 18.10 -5.56
C ALA A 72 -5.18 18.59 -6.74
N GLY A 73 -5.96 19.66 -6.63
CA GLY A 73 -6.98 20.03 -7.63
C GLY A 73 -7.86 18.85 -8.06
N ARG A 74 -7.83 17.75 -7.29
CA ARG A 74 -8.31 16.40 -7.59
C ARG A 74 -8.65 15.72 -6.28
N THR A 75 -9.89 15.28 -6.23
CA THR A 75 -10.53 14.29 -5.34
C THR A 75 -9.57 13.32 -4.63
N HIS A 76 -9.53 13.40 -3.30
CA HIS A 76 -8.98 12.35 -2.45
C HIS A 76 -9.99 11.22 -2.35
N GLY A 77 -9.68 10.05 -2.90
CA GLY A 77 -10.56 8.89 -2.79
C GLY A 77 -10.62 8.42 -1.34
N TYR A 78 -11.73 8.73 -0.66
CA TYR A 78 -12.08 8.21 0.66
C TYR A 78 -13.07 7.06 0.52
N ASP A 79 -12.93 6.06 1.39
CA ASP A 79 -13.93 5.00 1.54
C ASP A 79 -14.30 4.81 3.02
N PRO A 80 -15.58 5.04 3.38
CA PRO A 80 -16.03 5.01 4.77
C PRO A 80 -16.02 3.63 5.42
N VAL A 81 -16.07 2.55 4.64
CA VAL A 81 -16.04 1.18 5.19
C VAL A 81 -14.65 0.55 5.10
N SER A 82 -13.74 1.17 4.35
CA SER A 82 -12.35 0.73 4.22
C SER A 82 -11.56 0.85 5.51
N GLY A 83 -10.38 0.24 5.46
CA GLY A 83 -9.39 0.17 6.51
C GLY A 83 -9.69 -0.86 7.61
N ILE A 84 -8.67 -1.20 8.37
CA ILE A 84 -8.77 -2.12 9.52
C ILE A 84 -9.63 -1.52 10.64
N ASN A 85 -10.42 -2.38 11.27
CA ASN A 85 -11.35 -2.08 12.36
C ASN A 85 -11.42 -3.29 13.32
N GLN A 86 -12.24 -3.20 14.37
CA GLN A 86 -12.27 -4.20 15.44
C GLN A 86 -12.49 -5.65 14.95
N PRO A 87 -13.48 -5.97 14.08
CA PRO A 87 -13.60 -7.31 13.51
C PRO A 87 -12.32 -7.89 12.90
N HIS A 88 -11.53 -7.07 12.21
CA HIS A 88 -10.26 -7.50 11.62
C HIS A 88 -9.18 -7.75 12.69
N VAL A 89 -9.15 -6.93 13.74
CA VAL A 89 -8.27 -7.13 14.91
C VAL A 89 -8.64 -8.42 15.64
N ASP A 90 -9.93 -8.69 15.83
CA ASP A 90 -10.41 -9.93 16.45
C ASP A 90 -10.03 -11.16 15.62
N TYR A 91 -10.17 -11.05 14.29
CA TYR A 91 -9.72 -12.10 13.37
C TYR A 91 -8.20 -12.33 13.46
N PHE A 92 -7.41 -11.25 13.53
CA PHE A 92 -5.97 -11.35 13.75
C PHE A 92 -5.66 -12.05 15.08
N ASN A 93 -6.32 -11.67 16.17
CA ASN A 93 -6.10 -12.26 17.50
C ASN A 93 -6.45 -13.76 17.51
N ALA A 94 -7.51 -14.17 16.80
CA ALA A 94 -7.80 -15.58 16.60
C ALA A 94 -6.68 -16.28 15.84
N TRP A 95 -6.22 -15.72 14.71
CA TRP A 95 -5.09 -16.28 13.94
C TRP A 95 -3.79 -16.35 14.78
N GLU A 96 -3.51 -15.34 15.60
CA GLU A 96 -2.36 -15.28 16.48
C GLU A 96 -2.38 -16.44 17.48
N ALA A 97 -3.51 -16.66 18.15
CA ALA A 97 -3.68 -17.74 19.12
C ALA A 97 -3.44 -19.12 18.48
N HIS A 98 -3.91 -19.34 17.25
CA HIS A 98 -3.70 -20.60 16.52
C HIS A 98 -2.25 -20.82 16.05
N THR A 99 -1.49 -19.74 15.88
CA THR A 99 -0.11 -19.78 15.37
C THR A 99 0.93 -19.56 16.47
N HIS A 100 0.51 -19.29 17.71
CA HIS A 100 1.38 -18.90 18.83
C HIS A 100 2.56 -19.87 19.07
N ALA A 101 2.33 -21.17 18.93
CA ALA A 101 3.35 -22.21 19.09
C ALA A 101 4.54 -22.08 18.10
N MET A 102 4.40 -21.32 17.02
CA MET A 102 5.45 -21.06 16.02
C MET A 102 6.45 -19.98 16.47
N GLY A 103 6.21 -19.31 17.60
CA GLY A 103 7.09 -18.30 18.16
C GLY A 103 7.22 -17.04 17.28
N PRO A 104 8.39 -16.40 17.19
CA PRO A 104 8.58 -15.16 16.44
C PRO A 104 8.63 -15.34 14.92
N ASN A 105 8.58 -16.58 14.42
CA ASN A 105 8.62 -16.87 12.98
C ASN A 105 7.25 -16.65 12.33
N ARG A 106 6.64 -15.48 12.57
CA ARG A 106 5.32 -15.10 12.10
C ARG A 106 5.37 -13.71 11.49
N ALA A 107 4.54 -13.47 10.47
CA ALA A 107 4.45 -12.17 9.83
C ALA A 107 3.00 -11.67 9.74
N LEU A 108 2.80 -10.40 10.10
CA LEU A 108 1.61 -9.61 9.74
C LEU A 108 1.97 -8.78 8.51
N ILE A 109 1.26 -8.99 7.40
CA ILE A 109 1.46 -8.28 6.15
C ILE A 109 0.25 -7.37 5.91
N LEU A 110 0.51 -6.09 5.68
CA LEU A 110 -0.51 -5.07 5.52
C LEU A 110 -0.28 -4.31 4.23
N ASP A 111 -1.32 -4.15 3.40
CA ASP A 111 -1.33 -3.04 2.46
C ASP A 111 -1.49 -1.69 3.17
N TRP A 112 -1.11 -0.63 2.48
CA TRP A 112 -1.26 0.74 2.95
C TRP A 112 -2.64 1.30 2.60
N ASP A 113 -2.89 1.50 1.31
CA ASP A 113 -4.07 2.22 0.79
C ASP A 113 -5.34 1.44 1.14
N ARG A 114 -6.31 2.13 1.76
CA ARG A 114 -7.63 1.58 2.15
C ARG A 114 -7.60 0.30 3.02
N THR A 115 -6.43 -0.05 3.53
CA THR A 115 -6.19 -1.21 4.38
C THR A 115 -5.72 -0.76 5.76
N ILE A 116 -4.60 -0.05 5.84
CA ILE A 116 -4.24 0.70 7.04
C ILE A 116 -5.00 2.03 7.03
N THR A 117 -4.95 2.73 5.89
CA THR A 117 -5.64 4.00 5.68
C THR A 117 -7.09 3.77 5.29
N VAL A 118 -7.89 4.84 5.29
CA VAL A 118 -9.21 4.92 4.64
C VAL A 118 -9.16 5.67 3.31
N MET A 119 -7.97 6.18 2.97
CA MET A 119 -7.70 7.02 1.82
C MET A 119 -6.88 6.27 0.78
N GLU A 120 -7.13 6.56 -0.49
CA GLU A 120 -6.25 6.19 -1.60
C GLU A 120 -5.04 7.12 -1.67
N GLY A 121 -3.84 6.55 -1.68
CA GLY A 121 -2.62 7.30 -1.94
C GLY A 121 -2.11 8.08 -0.72
N VAL A 122 -0.97 8.74 -0.91
CA VAL A 122 -0.39 9.65 0.07
C VAL A 122 0.15 10.86 -0.69
N ILE A 123 -0.24 12.06 -0.25
CA ILE A 123 0.43 13.31 -0.65
C ILE A 123 1.50 13.62 0.38
N LEU A 124 2.76 13.66 -0.01
CA LEU A 124 3.84 13.97 0.93
C LEU A 124 4.23 15.45 0.80
N PRO A 125 4.30 16.22 1.91
CA PRO A 125 4.71 17.61 1.85
C PRO A 125 6.18 17.74 1.39
N PRO A 126 6.51 18.77 0.61
CA PRO A 126 7.83 18.90 -0.04
C PRO A 126 8.98 19.21 0.93
N GLN A 127 8.71 19.67 2.16
CA GLN A 127 9.78 19.93 3.14
C GLN A 127 10.60 18.69 3.49
N ALA A 128 9.97 17.53 3.38
CA ALA A 128 10.62 16.27 3.68
C ALA A 128 11.48 15.78 2.47
N ALA A 129 11.42 16.48 1.33
CA ALA A 129 12.32 16.32 0.20
C ALA A 129 13.55 17.25 0.21
N THR A 130 13.83 17.92 1.33
CA THR A 130 15.12 18.63 1.53
C THR A 130 16.34 17.71 1.38
N PHE A 131 16.17 16.39 1.42
CA PHE A 131 17.25 15.40 1.26
C PHE A 131 17.34 14.69 -0.10
N ALA A 132 16.39 14.90 -1.03
CA ALA A 132 16.39 14.21 -2.32
C ALA A 132 16.35 15.24 -3.46
N GLY A 133 17.51 15.58 -4.02
CA GLY A 133 17.71 16.58 -5.08
C GLY A 133 17.04 16.29 -6.43
N ASN A 134 15.73 16.04 -6.45
CA ASN A 134 14.93 15.76 -7.63
C ASN A 134 13.89 16.88 -7.87
N GLY A 135 14.00 17.53 -9.03
CA GLY A 135 13.40 18.83 -9.36
C GLY A 135 11.87 18.97 -9.42
N ILE A 136 11.08 17.93 -9.06
CA ILE A 136 9.61 18.05 -8.94
C ILE A 136 9.22 18.55 -7.54
N LEU A 137 9.97 18.17 -6.50
CA LEU A 137 9.67 18.55 -5.12
C LEU A 137 10.14 19.98 -4.78
N SER A 138 11.21 20.46 -5.43
CA SER A 138 11.61 21.88 -5.36
C SER A 138 10.57 22.82 -5.98
N ALA A 139 9.76 22.36 -6.94
CA ALA A 139 8.68 23.15 -7.54
C ALA A 139 7.45 23.30 -6.63
N LEU A 140 7.28 22.40 -5.64
CA LEU A 140 6.17 22.46 -4.67
C LEU A 140 6.52 23.30 -3.43
N MET A 141 7.81 23.53 -3.16
CA MET A 141 8.27 24.35 -2.03
C MET A 141 7.73 25.80 -2.06
N PRO A 142 7.70 26.52 -3.19
CA PRO A 142 7.07 27.84 -3.25
C PRO A 142 5.57 27.81 -2.92
N LEU A 143 4.87 26.76 -3.36
CA LEU A 143 3.44 26.58 -3.06
C LEU A 143 3.24 26.31 -1.56
N TYR A 144 4.08 25.46 -0.97
CA TYR A 144 4.08 25.16 0.46
C TYR A 144 4.34 26.41 1.31
N SER A 145 5.39 27.15 0.99
CA SER A 145 5.72 28.41 1.67
C SER A 145 4.60 29.44 1.51
N ALA A 146 3.97 29.52 0.34
CA ALA A 146 2.82 30.41 0.13
C ALA A 146 1.61 30.00 0.99
N ILE A 147 1.35 28.71 1.20
CA ILE A 147 0.27 28.22 2.06
C ILE A 147 0.50 28.61 3.52
N ILE A 148 1.69 28.33 4.06
CA ILE A 148 2.03 28.70 5.45
C ILE A 148 1.99 30.22 5.64
N MET A 149 2.45 31.00 4.65
CA MET A 149 2.42 32.47 4.73
C MET A 149 1.01 33.06 4.65
N GLN A 150 0.09 32.42 3.90
CA GLN A 150 -1.29 32.91 3.73
C GLN A 150 -2.22 32.47 4.86
N GLU A 151 -1.89 31.39 5.56
CA GLU A 151 -2.67 30.85 6.66
C GLU A 151 -1.79 30.69 7.90
N PRO A 152 -1.42 31.79 8.59
CA PRO A 152 -0.50 31.75 9.73
C PRO A 152 -1.02 30.92 10.93
N GLN A 153 -2.33 30.60 10.95
CA GLN A 153 -2.92 29.67 11.90
C GLN A 153 -2.55 28.20 11.62
N LEU A 154 -2.13 27.85 10.40
CA LEU A 154 -1.72 26.50 10.04
C LEU A 154 -0.26 26.31 10.41
N ARG A 155 0.00 25.42 11.36
CA ARG A 155 1.35 24.96 11.67
C ARG A 155 1.86 23.98 10.61
N GLU A 156 3.18 23.80 10.58
CA GLU A 156 3.86 22.81 9.76
C GLU A 156 3.19 21.43 9.86
N VAL A 157 3.01 20.78 8.71
CA VAL A 157 2.37 19.46 8.61
C VAL A 157 3.27 18.42 9.28
N THR A 158 2.77 17.79 10.35
CA THR A 158 3.50 16.69 10.99
C THR A 158 3.08 15.35 10.41
N THR A 159 3.94 14.35 10.60
CA THR A 159 3.66 12.95 10.24
C THR A 159 2.43 12.40 10.98
N VAL A 160 2.18 12.88 12.21
CA VAL A 160 0.96 12.55 12.97
C VAL A 160 -0.28 13.16 12.35
N ASP A 161 -0.22 14.42 11.89
CA ASP A 161 -1.37 15.06 11.21
C ASP A 161 -1.73 14.30 9.94
N ALA A 162 -0.73 13.89 9.16
CA ALA A 162 -0.91 13.07 7.98
C ALA A 162 -1.58 11.73 8.32
N LEU A 163 -1.06 11.01 9.31
CA LEU A 163 -1.63 9.73 9.74
C LEU A 163 -3.05 9.88 10.30
N MET A 164 -3.34 10.95 11.05
CA MET A 164 -4.69 11.24 11.54
C MET A 164 -5.68 11.41 10.39
N TYR A 165 -5.29 12.15 9.34
CA TYR A 165 -6.14 12.30 8.17
C TYR A 165 -6.30 10.99 7.38
N LEU A 166 -5.18 10.32 7.08
CA LEU A 166 -5.16 9.10 6.27
C LEU A 166 -5.88 7.93 6.94
N CYS A 167 -5.81 7.81 8.27
CA CYS A 167 -6.38 6.70 9.02
C CYS A 167 -7.83 6.90 9.45
N GLY A 168 -8.50 8.00 9.13
CA GLY A 168 -9.89 8.16 9.56
C GLY A 168 -10.11 8.97 10.83
N GLY A 169 -9.16 9.77 11.30
CA GLY A 169 -9.24 10.51 12.55
C GLY A 169 -8.36 9.95 13.68
N GLY A 170 -8.22 10.73 14.76
CA GLY A 170 -7.36 10.40 15.89
C GLY A 170 -7.76 9.13 16.65
N GLY A 171 -9.07 8.89 16.83
CA GLY A 171 -9.56 7.68 17.51
C GLY A 171 -9.18 6.40 16.76
N ARG A 172 -9.32 6.40 15.43
CA ARG A 172 -8.96 5.26 14.59
C ARG A 172 -7.46 5.05 14.50
N LEU A 173 -6.69 6.13 14.34
CA LEU A 173 -5.23 6.07 14.40
C LEU A 173 -4.76 5.43 15.71
N ASN A 174 -5.30 5.88 16.85
CA ASN A 174 -4.94 5.33 18.16
C ASN A 174 -5.28 3.83 18.26
N ALA A 175 -6.43 3.39 17.76
CA ALA A 175 -6.79 1.97 17.75
C ALA A 175 -5.81 1.12 16.91
N ILE A 176 -5.41 1.60 15.73
CA ILE A 176 -4.43 0.91 14.87
C ILE A 176 -3.06 0.85 15.56
N VAL A 177 -2.59 1.97 16.12
CA VAL A 177 -1.31 2.03 16.85
C VAL A 177 -1.30 1.06 18.03
N GLN A 178 -2.36 1.04 18.84
CA GLN A 178 -2.48 0.12 19.97
C GLN A 178 -2.45 -1.34 19.53
N TRP A 179 -3.14 -1.67 18.44
CA TRP A 179 -3.12 -3.02 17.88
C TRP A 179 -1.72 -3.40 17.37
N LEU A 180 -1.07 -2.55 16.58
CA LEU A 180 0.27 -2.83 16.05
C LEU A 180 1.32 -2.94 17.17
N ASN A 181 1.18 -2.16 18.25
CA ASN A 181 1.99 -2.32 19.45
C ASN A 181 1.78 -3.69 20.11
N ALA A 182 0.54 -4.16 20.21
CA ALA A 182 0.25 -5.49 20.74
C ALA A 182 0.88 -6.59 19.85
N VAL A 183 0.79 -6.46 18.53
CA VAL A 183 1.48 -7.35 17.57
C VAL A 183 3.00 -7.32 17.77
N ALA A 184 3.57 -6.13 17.94
CA ALA A 184 4.99 -5.93 18.17
C ALA A 184 5.49 -6.58 19.47
N HIS A 185 4.71 -6.48 20.56
CA HIS A 185 5.00 -7.13 21.84
C HIS A 185 5.03 -8.66 21.76
N GLN A 186 4.32 -9.26 20.78
CA GLN A 186 4.34 -10.69 20.51
C GLN A 186 5.54 -11.12 19.65
N GLY A 187 6.41 -10.18 19.25
CA GLY A 187 7.59 -10.45 18.41
C GLY A 187 7.26 -10.79 16.95
N ILE A 188 6.04 -10.52 16.50
CA ILE A 188 5.60 -10.78 15.13
C ILE A 188 6.22 -9.73 14.19
N HIS A 189 6.76 -10.18 13.05
CA HIS A 189 7.31 -9.28 12.05
C HIS A 189 6.18 -8.54 11.34
N ILE A 190 6.25 -7.20 11.25
CA ILE A 190 5.25 -6.40 10.54
C ILE A 190 5.80 -5.99 9.17
N MET A 191 5.09 -6.33 8.10
CA MET A 191 5.48 -6.01 6.74
C MET A 191 4.45 -5.10 6.10
N ILE A 192 4.88 -3.92 5.62
CA ILE A 192 4.06 -3.07 4.76
C ILE A 192 4.33 -3.46 3.30
N LEU A 193 3.35 -4.09 2.64
CA LEU A 193 3.43 -4.52 1.25
C LEU A 193 2.48 -3.70 0.39
N THR A 194 3.01 -2.69 -0.29
CA THR A 194 2.18 -1.68 -0.94
C THR A 194 2.57 -1.39 -2.39
N ASN A 195 1.57 -1.06 -3.21
CA ASN A 195 1.76 -0.52 -4.55
C ASN A 195 1.71 1.02 -4.58
N ASN A 196 1.56 1.67 -3.42
CA ASN A 196 1.51 3.12 -3.31
C ASN A 196 2.80 3.74 -3.89
N LYS A 197 2.63 4.69 -4.81
CA LYS A 197 3.76 5.31 -5.53
C LYS A 197 4.74 6.02 -4.59
N ALA A 198 4.26 6.57 -3.47
CA ALA A 198 5.10 7.25 -2.48
C ALA A 198 6.20 6.33 -1.93
N CYS A 199 5.93 5.03 -1.83
CA CYS A 199 6.90 4.02 -1.41
C CYS A 199 8.15 4.01 -2.32
N VAL A 200 7.98 4.28 -3.63
CA VAL A 200 9.08 4.31 -4.61
C VAL A 200 9.60 5.72 -4.85
N THR A 201 8.72 6.72 -4.97
CA THR A 201 9.09 8.09 -5.36
C THR A 201 9.65 8.90 -4.20
N ALA A 202 9.29 8.57 -2.97
CA ALA A 202 9.70 9.28 -1.75
C ALA A 202 9.87 8.30 -0.57
N PRO A 203 10.75 7.29 -0.68
CA PRO A 203 10.84 6.18 0.27
C PRO A 203 11.16 6.64 1.70
N HIS A 204 11.99 7.66 1.89
CA HIS A 204 12.34 8.17 3.23
C HIS A 204 11.11 8.71 3.97
N LEU A 205 10.20 9.35 3.25
CA LEU A 205 8.99 9.97 3.81
C LEU A 205 7.90 8.97 4.08
N PHE A 206 7.73 8.04 3.15
CA PHE A 206 6.86 6.91 3.37
C PHE A 206 7.33 6.08 4.58
N ASN A 207 8.65 5.88 4.71
CA ASN A 207 9.22 5.21 5.87
C ASN A 207 8.99 6.00 7.17
N GLU A 208 9.06 7.33 7.15
CA GLU A 208 8.75 8.15 8.33
C GLU A 208 7.30 7.96 8.82
N LEU A 209 6.33 7.90 7.90
CA LEU A 209 4.93 7.56 8.20
C LEU A 209 4.83 6.18 8.87
N VAL A 210 5.48 5.18 8.29
CA VAL A 210 5.46 3.80 8.82
C VAL A 210 6.14 3.72 10.20
N VAL A 211 7.31 4.33 10.39
CA VAL A 211 8.02 4.37 11.67
C VAL A 211 7.18 5.06 12.75
N THR A 212 6.52 6.16 12.39
CA THR A 212 5.64 6.88 13.31
C THR A 212 4.43 6.03 13.70
N LEU A 213 3.80 5.36 12.73
CA LEU A 213 2.68 4.44 12.97
C LEU A 213 3.08 3.26 13.87
N LEU A 214 4.29 2.73 13.67
CA LEU A 214 4.83 1.61 14.43
C LEU A 214 5.56 2.03 15.72
N GLN A 215 5.53 3.31 16.08
CA GLN A 215 6.20 3.88 17.25
C GLN A 215 7.67 3.45 17.40
N GLY A 216 8.39 3.36 16.29
CA GLY A 216 9.80 2.96 16.28
C GLY A 216 10.07 1.46 16.50
N TYR A 217 9.06 0.59 16.44
CA TYR A 217 9.26 -0.86 16.48
C TYR A 217 10.29 -1.31 15.44
N PRO A 218 11.37 -2.03 15.79
CA PRO A 218 12.47 -2.30 14.87
C PRO A 218 12.25 -3.51 13.95
N ASN A 219 11.34 -4.43 14.30
CA ASN A 219 11.13 -5.67 13.55
C ASN A 219 10.02 -5.50 12.50
N TYR A 220 10.25 -4.59 11.57
CA TYR A 220 9.36 -4.35 10.44
C TYR A 220 10.13 -4.33 9.12
N SER A 221 9.39 -4.41 8.01
CA SER A 221 9.94 -4.15 6.68
C SER A 221 8.91 -3.47 5.78
N ILE A 222 9.38 -2.76 4.77
CA ILE A 222 8.55 -2.15 3.73
C ILE A 222 8.96 -2.76 2.39
N THR A 223 7.98 -3.19 1.60
CA THR A 223 8.19 -3.68 0.23
C THR A 223 7.24 -2.96 -0.71
N CYS A 224 7.81 -2.24 -1.67
CA CYS A 224 7.07 -1.52 -2.69
C CYS A 224 6.81 -2.44 -3.89
N SER A 225 5.65 -3.10 -3.95
CA SER A 225 5.28 -3.96 -5.08
C SER A 225 5.02 -3.15 -6.36
N GLY A 226 4.77 -1.84 -6.27
CA GLY A 226 4.58 -0.97 -7.44
C GLY A 226 5.82 -0.72 -8.29
N ASN A 227 7.00 -1.22 -7.89
CA ASN A 227 8.23 -1.03 -8.65
C ASN A 227 8.25 -1.86 -9.96
N MET A 228 9.24 -1.59 -10.82
CA MET A 228 9.36 -2.27 -12.12
C MET A 228 9.62 -3.79 -12.02
N VAL A 229 9.98 -4.31 -10.86
CA VAL A 229 10.28 -5.74 -10.67
C VAL A 229 9.00 -6.54 -10.50
N TYR A 230 8.05 -6.01 -9.73
CA TYR A 230 6.82 -6.74 -9.38
C TYR A 230 5.59 -6.26 -10.17
N HIS A 231 5.64 -5.08 -10.80
CA HIS A 231 4.52 -4.52 -11.58
C HIS A 231 3.18 -4.43 -10.79
N GLY A 232 3.27 -4.25 -9.47
CA GLY A 232 2.13 -4.23 -8.55
C GLY A 232 1.74 -5.59 -7.98
N ASP A 233 2.25 -6.70 -8.52
CA ASP A 233 1.89 -8.07 -8.09
C ASP A 233 2.47 -8.38 -6.70
N LYS A 234 1.58 -8.48 -5.71
CA LYS A 234 1.96 -8.69 -4.31
C LYS A 234 2.34 -10.14 -4.01
N GLY A 235 1.71 -11.10 -4.71
CA GLY A 235 2.06 -12.51 -4.59
C GLY A 235 3.48 -12.78 -5.09
N LEU A 236 3.87 -12.17 -6.22
CA LEU A 236 5.22 -12.26 -6.75
C LEU A 236 6.25 -11.62 -5.82
N ALA A 237 5.92 -10.47 -5.22
CA ALA A 237 6.80 -9.80 -4.26
C ALA A 237 7.10 -10.69 -3.05
N LEU A 238 6.07 -11.29 -2.44
CA LEU A 238 6.23 -12.22 -1.31
C LEU A 238 7.00 -13.48 -1.71
N ARG A 239 6.72 -14.05 -2.89
CA ARG A 239 7.41 -15.24 -3.38
C ARG A 239 8.90 -15.03 -3.64
N GLN A 240 9.33 -13.79 -3.94
CA GLN A 240 10.74 -13.47 -4.13
C GLN A 240 11.48 -13.17 -2.81
N ASP A 241 10.76 -12.97 -1.71
CA ASP A 241 11.35 -12.77 -0.39
C ASP A 241 11.67 -14.14 0.26
N PRO A 242 12.95 -14.46 0.50
CA PRO A 242 13.36 -15.76 1.03
C PRO A 242 12.73 -16.14 2.36
N ARG A 243 12.29 -15.15 3.16
CA ARG A 243 11.63 -15.37 4.44
C ARG A 243 10.29 -16.07 4.27
N PHE A 244 9.62 -15.91 3.13
CA PHE A 244 8.32 -16.51 2.83
C PHE A 244 8.41 -17.84 2.06
N ASN A 245 9.60 -18.36 1.78
CA ASN A 245 9.79 -19.60 0.98
C ASN A 245 9.00 -20.81 1.50
N ALA A 246 8.75 -20.92 2.81
CA ALA A 246 7.98 -22.02 3.39
C ALA A 246 6.46 -21.86 3.23
N LEU A 247 6.01 -20.63 2.99
CA LEU A 247 4.61 -20.23 2.85
C LEU A 247 4.20 -20.08 1.38
N CYS A 248 5.16 -19.70 0.55
CA CYS A 248 5.02 -19.69 -0.89
C CYS A 248 5.26 -21.09 -1.45
N GLY A 249 4.43 -21.53 -2.41
CA GLY A 249 4.64 -22.83 -3.04
C GLY A 249 6.06 -22.91 -3.60
N ALA A 250 6.65 -24.12 -3.64
CA ALA A 250 7.96 -24.32 -4.27
C ALA A 250 7.95 -23.58 -5.61
N ALA A 251 8.79 -22.54 -5.73
CA ALA A 251 8.77 -21.66 -6.87
C ALA A 251 8.76 -22.55 -8.10
N MET A 252 7.64 -22.61 -8.86
CA MET A 252 7.47 -23.50 -10.02
C MET A 252 8.79 -23.53 -10.78
N ALA A 253 9.57 -24.57 -10.52
CA ALA A 253 10.97 -24.61 -10.84
C ALA A 253 11.00 -24.87 -12.32
N GLY A 254 11.17 -23.81 -13.09
CA GLY A 254 11.19 -23.88 -14.55
C GLY A 254 9.89 -24.43 -15.11
N GLY A 255 8.91 -23.53 -15.32
CA GLY A 255 8.20 -23.59 -16.59
C GLY A 255 9.25 -23.55 -17.69
N ARG A 256 9.69 -24.74 -18.12
CA ARG A 256 10.66 -24.98 -19.18
C ARG A 256 10.10 -24.23 -20.37
N ARG A 257 10.64 -23.03 -20.61
CA ARG A 257 10.29 -22.16 -21.74
C ARG A 257 10.43 -23.06 -22.95
N ASN A 258 9.30 -23.49 -23.50
CA ASN A 258 9.28 -24.39 -24.64
C ASN A 258 9.78 -23.56 -25.82
N LYS A 259 11.11 -23.48 -25.97
CA LYS A 259 11.79 -22.94 -27.13
C LYS A 259 11.51 -23.93 -28.26
N ASN A 260 10.33 -23.86 -28.86
CA ASN A 260 10.03 -24.56 -30.11
C ASN A 260 8.83 -23.91 -30.81
N SER A 261 9.10 -22.87 -31.60
CA SER A 261 8.65 -22.81 -33.00
C SER A 261 9.33 -21.64 -33.74
N LYS A 262 10.64 -21.74 -33.95
CA LYS A 262 11.26 -21.08 -35.11
C LYS A 262 11.38 -22.11 -36.22
N THR A 263 10.30 -22.37 -36.94
CA THR A 263 10.40 -22.95 -38.29
C THR A 263 9.09 -22.78 -39.07
N ASN A 264 9.24 -22.24 -40.28
CA ASN A 264 8.33 -22.38 -41.42
C ASN A 264 7.08 -21.49 -41.55
N THR A 265 7.30 -20.21 -41.87
CA THR A 265 6.44 -19.48 -42.84
C THR A 265 7.29 -18.65 -43.80
N ARG A 266 8.32 -19.28 -44.38
CA ARG A 266 9.05 -18.77 -45.55
C ARG A 266 8.90 -19.75 -46.72
N ARG A 267 7.67 -20.11 -47.09
CA ARG A 267 7.36 -20.81 -48.35
C ARG A 267 5.85 -20.91 -48.56
N ARG A 268 5.32 -20.08 -49.46
CA ARG A 268 4.12 -20.24 -50.31
C ARG A 268 3.33 -18.94 -50.38
N TYR A 269 3.66 -18.09 -51.37
CA TYR A 269 2.76 -17.79 -52.48
C TYR A 269 3.52 -16.93 -53.51
N LYS A 270 4.50 -17.56 -54.17
CA LYS A 270 5.03 -17.10 -55.45
C LYS A 270 4.42 -18.00 -56.50
N LYS A 271 3.20 -17.70 -56.96
CA LYS A 271 2.65 -18.14 -58.26
C LYS A 271 1.23 -17.61 -58.50
N ARG A 272 1.05 -17.10 -59.72
CA ARG A 272 -0.18 -16.66 -60.42
C ARG A 272 -0.60 -15.22 -60.08
N LYS A 273 -0.86 -14.33 -61.03
CA LYS A 273 -1.08 -14.50 -62.48
C LYS A 273 -0.84 -13.13 -63.13
N THR A 274 0.02 -13.11 -64.14
CA THR A 274 -0.10 -12.21 -65.28
C THR A 274 -1.51 -12.33 -65.86
N MET A 275 -2.28 -11.24 -65.83
CA MET A 275 -3.37 -11.03 -66.78
C MET A 275 -3.13 -9.72 -67.51
N ARG A 276 -2.93 -9.87 -68.83
CA ARG A 276 -3.05 -8.84 -69.85
C ARG A 276 -4.37 -8.08 -69.66
N PHE A 277 -4.37 -6.77 -69.88
CA PHE A 277 -5.40 -6.10 -70.67
C PHE A 277 -4.85 -4.80 -71.28
N ARG A 278 -4.95 -4.78 -72.62
CA ARG A 278 -4.86 -3.68 -73.59
C ARG A 278 -3.55 -2.89 -73.68
#